data_AF-C5YXE5-F1
#
_entry.id   AF-C5YXE5-F1
#
_cell.length_a   1.000
_cell.length_b   1.000
_cell.length_c   1.000
_cell.angle_alpha   90.00
_cell.angle_beta   90.00
_cell.angle_gamma   90.00
#
_symmetry.space_group_name_H-M   'P 1'
#
loop_
_entity.id
_entity.type
_entity.pdbx_description
1 polymer ?
#
loop_
_entity_poly.entity_id
_entity_poly.type
_entity_poly.pdbx_seq_one_letter_code
_entity_poly.pdbx_strand_id
1 'polypeptide(L)'
;MAPTPRKRKAPAPEPRRRPPSLLEFRAPVDGAWYDARVTVQCGALRVMYEGFLEELDEWYDPAALAVAASARDVAALRARFRVRSTPLEDTQCRDLRAGALLCVSCALDGGDLKFYDAVLESVLAAAHETVDGKERCACRFMVRWSEGPRAGSREEVGVERICCVQSSPVQDPELLEFLDGVTKLLGNVNEEMVAQEIRAVPAAEGGVPANAPPGFHRKFGSTK
;
A
#
# COMPACT_ATOMS: atom_id res chain seq x y z
N MET A 1 -44.47 0.73 -56.61
CA MET A 1 -43.91 1.49 -55.47
C MET A 1 -42.87 0.62 -54.78
N ALA A 2 -41.58 0.94 -54.93
CA ALA A 2 -40.50 0.22 -54.26
C ALA A 2 -40.19 0.87 -52.89
N PRO A 3 -39.93 0.11 -51.81
CA PRO A 3 -39.63 0.68 -50.51
C PRO A 3 -38.17 1.16 -50.45
N THR A 4 -37.96 2.35 -49.90
CA THR A 4 -36.65 2.99 -49.72
C THR A 4 -35.80 2.30 -48.64
N PRO A 5 -34.47 2.30 -48.78
CA PRO A 5 -33.57 1.61 -47.86
C PRO A 5 -33.46 2.35 -46.52
N ARG A 6 -33.63 1.62 -45.41
CA ARG A 6 -33.41 2.14 -44.05
C ARG A 6 -31.91 2.39 -43.84
N LYS A 7 -31.53 3.63 -43.52
CA LYS A 7 -30.19 4.00 -43.07
C LYS A 7 -29.81 3.18 -41.84
N ARG A 8 -28.73 2.40 -41.92
CA ARG A 8 -28.14 1.70 -40.78
C ARG A 8 -27.50 2.73 -39.85
N LYS A 9 -27.90 2.72 -38.58
CA LYS A 9 -27.32 3.53 -37.51
C LYS A 9 -25.89 3.01 -37.27
N ALA A 10 -24.90 3.89 -37.31
CA ALA A 10 -23.52 3.53 -37.01
C ALA A 10 -23.41 2.99 -35.57
N PRO A 11 -22.54 1.99 -35.31
CA PRO A 11 -22.27 1.54 -33.95
C PRO A 11 -21.76 2.72 -33.11
N ALA A 12 -22.17 2.77 -31.84
CA ALA A 12 -21.61 3.74 -30.90
C ALA A 12 -20.08 3.56 -30.83
N PRO A 13 -19.30 4.64 -30.73
CA PRO A 13 -17.86 4.52 -30.57
C PRO A 13 -17.56 3.70 -29.31
N GLU A 14 -16.74 2.66 -29.45
CA GLU A 14 -16.28 1.90 -28.30
C GLU A 14 -15.64 2.86 -27.28
N PRO A 15 -15.93 2.70 -25.97
CA PRO A 15 -15.30 3.53 -24.96
C PRO A 15 -13.78 3.40 -25.12
N ARG A 16 -13.11 4.54 -25.27
CA ARG A 16 -11.64 4.60 -25.34
C ARG A 16 -11.11 3.82 -24.15
N ARG A 17 -10.48 2.67 -24.40
CA ARG A 17 -9.84 1.88 -23.35
C ARG A 17 -8.81 2.79 -22.67
N ARG A 18 -9.08 3.17 -21.43
CA ARG A 18 -8.15 3.97 -20.63
C ARG A 18 -6.84 3.17 -20.50
N PRO A 19 -5.68 3.84 -20.53
CA PRO A 19 -4.41 3.15 -20.34
C PRO A 19 -4.43 2.40 -19.00
N PRO A 20 -3.84 1.19 -18.95
CA PRO A 20 -3.80 0.40 -17.73
C PRO A 20 -3.04 1.17 -16.65
N SER A 21 -3.53 1.06 -15.42
CA SER A 21 -2.90 1.68 -14.26
C SER A 21 -1.51 1.08 -14.04
N LEU A 22 -0.55 1.93 -13.70
CA LEU A 22 0.84 1.53 -13.44
C LEU A 22 1.13 1.33 -11.95
N LEU A 23 0.10 1.52 -11.11
CA LEU A 23 0.20 1.57 -9.67
C LEU A 23 -0.71 0.52 -9.05
N GLU A 24 -0.21 -0.15 -8.02
CA GLU A 24 -1.00 -0.99 -7.13
C GLU A 24 -1.09 -0.32 -5.76
N PHE A 25 -2.26 -0.46 -5.14
CA PHE A 25 -2.52 0.00 -3.79
C PHE A 25 -2.95 -1.17 -2.88
N ARG A 26 -2.35 -1.24 -1.70
CA ARG A 26 -2.69 -2.22 -0.67
C ARG A 26 -3.81 -1.68 0.22
N ALA A 27 -5.02 -2.20 0.03
CA ALA A 27 -6.21 -1.73 0.73
C ALA A 27 -6.08 -1.92 2.26
N PRO A 28 -6.48 -0.95 3.09
CA PRO A 28 -6.48 -1.09 4.54
C PRO A 28 -7.47 -2.13 5.05
N VAL A 29 -8.61 -2.27 4.37
CA VAL A 29 -9.75 -3.08 4.85
C VAL A 29 -9.46 -4.59 4.88
N ASP A 30 -8.70 -5.10 3.92
CA ASP A 30 -8.43 -6.53 3.77
C ASP A 30 -6.96 -6.88 3.53
N GLY A 31 -6.10 -5.86 3.35
CA GLY A 31 -4.68 -6.03 3.10
C GLY A 31 -4.33 -6.61 1.73
N ALA A 32 -5.29 -6.70 0.80
CA ALA A 32 -5.06 -7.15 -0.57
C ALA A 32 -4.53 -6.02 -1.47
N TRP A 33 -3.84 -6.40 -2.54
CA TRP A 33 -3.35 -5.49 -3.56
C TRP A 33 -4.36 -5.36 -4.71
N TYR A 34 -4.57 -4.11 -5.14
CA TYR A 34 -5.49 -3.76 -6.22
C TYR A 34 -4.80 -2.82 -7.20
N ASP A 35 -5.10 -2.95 -8.50
CA ASP A 35 -4.76 -1.93 -9.47
C ASP A 35 -5.46 -0.61 -9.07
N ALA A 36 -4.71 0.50 -9.04
CA ALA A 36 -5.23 1.77 -8.57
C ALA A 36 -4.68 2.96 -9.36
N ARG A 37 -5.39 4.08 -9.28
CA ARG A 37 -4.90 5.41 -9.66
C ARG A 37 -5.01 6.33 -8.47
N VAL A 38 -4.20 7.37 -8.48
CA VAL A 38 -4.25 8.42 -7.47
C VAL A 38 -4.54 9.75 -8.12
N THR A 39 -5.15 10.64 -7.36
CA THR A 39 -5.17 12.06 -7.70
C THR A 39 -5.31 12.93 -6.47
N VAL A 40 -4.89 14.20 -6.54
CA VAL A 40 -5.17 15.19 -5.51
C VAL A 40 -6.45 15.95 -5.85
N GLN A 41 -7.48 15.78 -5.01
CA GLN A 41 -8.77 16.46 -5.15
C GLN A 41 -9.09 17.26 -3.89
N CYS A 42 -9.35 18.57 -4.06
CA CYS A 42 -9.62 19.48 -2.95
C CYS A 42 -8.54 19.45 -1.85
N GLY A 43 -7.27 19.20 -2.23
CA GLY A 43 -6.14 19.10 -1.31
C GLY A 43 -5.97 17.74 -0.63
N ALA A 44 -6.93 16.82 -0.76
CA ALA A 44 -6.81 15.45 -0.25
C ALA A 44 -6.31 14.50 -1.34
N LEU A 45 -5.52 13.49 -0.95
CA LEU A 45 -5.17 12.39 -1.84
C LEU A 45 -6.36 11.44 -1.94
N ARG A 46 -6.84 11.23 -3.16
CA ARG A 46 -7.85 10.24 -3.50
C ARG A 46 -7.18 9.04 -4.16
N VAL A 47 -7.45 7.84 -3.65
CA VAL A 47 -7.03 6.57 -4.27
C VAL A 47 -8.25 5.90 -4.87
N MET A 48 -8.23 5.70 -6.19
CA MET A 48 -9.30 5.09 -6.97
C MET A 48 -8.92 3.67 -7.34
N TYR A 49 -9.76 2.71 -6.97
CA TYR A 49 -9.56 1.30 -7.34
C TYR A 49 -10.04 1.03 -8.77
N GLU A 50 -9.23 0.37 -9.60
CA GLU A 50 -9.63 0.04 -10.97
C GLU A 50 -10.77 -0.98 -11.00
N GLY A 51 -11.83 -0.65 -11.74
CA GLY A 51 -12.98 -1.55 -11.91
C GLY A 51 -13.95 -1.56 -10.72
N PHE A 52 -13.72 -0.71 -9.72
CA PHE A 52 -14.62 -0.50 -8.60
C PHE A 52 -15.34 0.85 -8.71
N LEU A 53 -16.40 1.00 -7.92
CA LEU A 53 -17.16 2.23 -7.86
C LEU A 53 -16.48 3.25 -6.93
N GLU A 54 -16.77 4.53 -7.17
CA GLU A 54 -16.13 5.65 -6.46
C GLU A 54 -16.43 5.68 -4.95
N GLU A 55 -17.51 5.04 -4.49
CA GLU A 55 -17.85 4.94 -3.07
C GLU A 55 -16.86 4.08 -2.27
N LEU A 56 -16.05 3.29 -2.96
CA LEU A 56 -14.99 2.47 -2.37
C LEU A 56 -13.63 3.18 -2.36
N ASP A 57 -13.52 4.38 -2.94
CA ASP A 57 -12.25 5.11 -2.99
C ASP A 57 -11.76 5.50 -1.59
N GLU A 58 -10.44 5.51 -1.42
CA GLU A 58 -9.81 5.96 -0.18
C GLU A 58 -9.44 7.44 -0.25
N TRP A 59 -9.57 8.13 0.88
CA TRP A 59 -9.28 9.56 0.99
C TRP A 59 -8.33 9.85 2.14
N TYR A 60 -7.29 10.63 1.87
CA TYR A 60 -6.31 11.05 2.86
C TYR A 60 -6.21 12.57 2.91
N ASP A 61 -6.68 13.15 4.02
CA ASP A 61 -6.53 14.57 4.31
C ASP A 61 -5.10 14.85 4.84
N PRO A 62 -4.35 15.75 4.20
CA PRO A 62 -2.98 16.05 4.61
C PRO A 62 -2.90 16.72 5.98
N ALA A 63 -3.90 17.52 6.38
CA ALA A 63 -3.91 18.18 7.68
C ALA A 63 -4.21 17.17 8.80
N ALA A 64 -5.17 16.26 8.58
CA ALA A 64 -5.46 15.18 9.52
C ALA A 64 -4.24 14.27 9.71
N LEU A 65 -3.55 13.93 8.63
CA LEU A 65 -2.28 13.19 8.70
C LEU A 65 -1.20 13.99 9.43
N ALA A 66 -1.03 15.28 9.15
CA ALA A 66 0.01 16.09 9.80
C ALA A 66 -0.20 16.26 11.32
N VAL A 67 -1.43 16.18 11.80
CA VAL A 67 -1.73 16.30 13.24
C VAL A 67 -1.64 14.94 13.95
N ALA A 68 -2.10 13.87 13.32
CA ALA A 68 -2.26 12.56 13.97
C ALA A 68 -1.16 11.54 13.63
N ALA A 69 -0.45 11.73 12.53
CA ALA A 69 0.49 10.76 12.00
C ALA A 69 1.93 11.13 12.40
N SER A 70 2.76 10.13 12.59
CA SER A 70 4.21 10.29 12.69
C SER A 70 4.87 10.16 11.31
N ALA A 71 6.16 10.49 11.21
CA ALA A 71 6.94 10.19 10.00
C ALA A 71 6.89 8.70 9.61
N ARG A 72 6.74 7.81 10.60
CA ARG A 72 6.57 6.36 10.38
C ARG A 72 5.23 6.05 9.72
N ASP A 73 4.18 6.77 10.05
CA ASP A 73 2.85 6.56 9.50
C ASP A 73 2.76 7.06 8.05
N VAL A 74 3.42 8.16 7.71
CA VAL A 74 3.58 8.59 6.31
C VAL A 74 4.38 7.58 5.51
N ALA A 75 5.45 7.01 6.09
CA ALA A 75 6.20 5.93 5.47
C ALA A 75 5.33 4.66 5.30
N ALA A 76 4.46 4.34 6.26
CA ALA A 76 3.53 3.22 6.17
C ALA A 76 2.47 3.45 5.07
N LEU A 77 1.95 4.68 4.93
CA LEU A 77 1.07 5.04 3.82
C LEU A 77 1.79 4.89 2.47
N ARG A 78 3.02 5.41 2.35
CA ARG A 78 3.83 5.24 1.14
C ARG A 78 4.04 3.77 0.79
N ALA A 79 4.29 2.92 1.79
CA ALA A 79 4.50 1.48 1.59
C ALA A 79 3.25 0.71 1.12
N ARG A 80 2.06 1.34 1.16
CA ARG A 80 0.85 0.77 0.55
C ARG A 80 0.79 0.98 -0.97
N PHE A 81 1.72 1.71 -1.54
CA PHE A 81 1.80 1.93 -2.98
C PHE A 81 3.02 1.21 -3.55
N ARG A 82 2.85 0.59 -4.72
CA ARG A 82 3.97 0.05 -5.49
C ARG A 82 3.69 0.10 -6.98
N VAL A 83 4.75 -0.04 -7.77
CA VAL A 83 4.59 -0.25 -9.21
C VAL A 83 3.86 -1.57 -9.43
N ARG A 84 2.95 -1.59 -10.41
CA ARG A 84 2.15 -2.77 -10.74
C ARG A 84 3.01 -4.00 -10.92
N SER A 85 2.60 -5.08 -10.27
CA SER A 85 3.25 -6.38 -10.35
C SER A 85 3.01 -6.98 -11.73
N THR A 86 4.01 -7.65 -12.28
CA THR A 86 3.91 -8.24 -13.63
C THR A 86 3.68 -9.74 -13.51
N PRO A 87 2.68 -10.32 -14.21
CA PRO A 87 2.51 -11.77 -14.26
C PRO A 87 3.82 -12.47 -14.61
N LEU A 88 4.11 -13.58 -13.93
CA LEU A 88 5.29 -14.37 -14.22
C LEU A 88 5.09 -15.09 -15.56
N GLU A 89 5.90 -14.77 -16.55
CA GLU A 89 5.86 -15.47 -17.83
C GLU A 89 6.45 -16.88 -17.72
N ASP A 90 5.91 -17.81 -18.50
CA ASP A 90 6.32 -19.23 -18.49
C ASP A 90 7.83 -19.41 -18.72
N THR A 91 8.41 -18.57 -19.58
CA THR A 91 9.85 -18.59 -19.92
C THR A 91 10.73 -18.03 -18.79
N GLN A 92 10.16 -17.24 -17.88
CA GLN A 92 10.88 -16.51 -16.83
C GLN A 92 10.87 -17.23 -15.47
N CYS A 93 10.16 -18.36 -15.34
CA CYS A 93 10.05 -19.08 -14.07
C CYS A 93 11.41 -19.49 -13.47
N ARG A 94 12.42 -19.72 -14.33
CA ARG A 94 13.78 -20.13 -13.95
C ARG A 94 14.61 -18.98 -13.37
N ASP A 95 14.15 -17.74 -13.52
CA ASP A 95 14.85 -16.55 -12.99
C ASP A 95 14.49 -16.29 -11.53
N LEU A 96 13.39 -16.85 -11.03
CA LEU A 96 12.99 -16.71 -9.65
C LEU A 96 13.98 -17.39 -8.68
N ARG A 97 14.16 -16.75 -7.52
CA ARG A 97 15.08 -17.19 -6.46
C ARG A 97 14.36 -17.18 -5.12
N ALA A 98 14.70 -18.16 -4.27
CA ALA A 98 14.22 -18.18 -2.89
C ALA A 98 14.51 -16.84 -2.19
N GLY A 99 13.54 -16.36 -1.41
CA GLY A 99 13.54 -15.03 -0.80
C GLY A 99 12.86 -13.94 -1.64
N ALA A 100 12.53 -14.19 -2.91
CA ALA A 100 11.82 -13.21 -3.74
C ALA A 100 10.44 -12.89 -3.16
N LEU A 101 10.11 -11.59 -3.10
CA LEU A 101 8.77 -11.10 -2.79
C LEU A 101 7.89 -11.25 -4.04
N LEU A 102 6.79 -11.97 -3.90
CA LEU A 102 5.82 -12.24 -4.95
C LEU A 102 4.46 -11.71 -4.52
N CYS A 103 3.65 -11.33 -5.50
CA CYS A 103 2.24 -11.10 -5.32
C CYS A 103 1.48 -12.31 -5.86
N VAL A 104 0.74 -12.99 -4.98
CA VAL A 104 0.13 -14.29 -5.28
C VAL A 104 -1.37 -14.19 -5.13
N SER A 105 -2.09 -14.72 -6.12
CA SER A 105 -3.54 -14.82 -6.05
C SER A 105 -3.96 -15.87 -5.01
N CYS A 106 -4.92 -15.51 -4.16
CA CYS A 106 -5.51 -16.32 -3.10
C CYS A 106 -7.00 -16.44 -3.39
N ALA A 107 -7.46 -17.67 -3.61
CA ALA A 107 -8.89 -17.96 -3.67
C ALA A 107 -9.47 -17.86 -2.25
N LEU A 108 -10.55 -17.12 -2.12
CA LEU A 108 -11.31 -16.96 -0.88
C LEU A 108 -12.64 -17.70 -0.99
N ASP A 109 -13.26 -17.92 0.18
CA ASP A 109 -14.61 -18.47 0.24
C ASP A 109 -15.57 -17.57 -0.55
N GLY A 110 -16.47 -18.18 -1.33
CA GLY A 110 -17.40 -17.45 -2.20
C GLY A 110 -16.90 -17.21 -3.62
N GLY A 111 -15.70 -17.66 -3.97
CA GLY A 111 -15.17 -17.60 -5.34
C GLY A 111 -14.41 -16.32 -5.67
N ASP A 112 -14.24 -15.43 -4.70
CA ASP A 112 -13.44 -14.22 -4.84
C ASP A 112 -11.96 -14.57 -4.94
N LEU A 113 -11.25 -13.90 -5.85
CA LEU A 113 -9.82 -14.01 -6.03
C LEU A 113 -9.16 -12.69 -5.64
N LYS A 114 -8.30 -12.72 -4.63
CA LYS A 114 -7.55 -11.52 -4.16
C LYS A 114 -6.06 -11.77 -4.20
N PHE A 115 -5.28 -10.70 -4.22
CA PHE A 115 -3.84 -10.77 -4.37
C PHE A 115 -3.14 -10.31 -3.09
N TYR A 116 -2.21 -11.11 -2.58
CA TYR A 116 -1.47 -10.82 -1.36
C TYR A 116 0.02 -11.09 -1.53
N ASP A 117 0.83 -10.54 -0.64
CA ASP A 117 2.26 -10.78 -0.66
C ASP A 117 2.63 -12.13 -0.06
N ALA A 118 3.56 -12.80 -0.71
CA ALA A 118 4.18 -14.03 -0.25
C ALA A 118 5.67 -14.03 -0.61
N VAL A 119 6.47 -14.76 0.17
CA VAL A 119 7.89 -14.96 -0.11
C VAL A 119 8.09 -16.33 -0.73
N LEU A 120 8.82 -16.38 -1.84
CA LEU A 120 9.22 -17.64 -2.46
C LEU A 120 10.19 -18.39 -1.54
N GLU A 121 9.87 -19.63 -1.17
CA GLU A 121 10.78 -20.48 -0.41
C GLU A 121 11.59 -21.41 -1.32
N SER A 122 10.96 -22.00 -2.34
CA SER A 122 11.64 -22.86 -3.31
C SER A 122 10.86 -23.02 -4.62
N VAL A 123 11.56 -23.44 -5.67
CA VAL A 123 10.99 -23.79 -6.97
C VAL A 123 11.15 -25.28 -7.20
N LEU A 124 10.05 -25.97 -7.41
CA LEU A 124 9.97 -27.37 -7.83
C LEU A 124 9.93 -27.39 -9.36
N ALA A 125 11.10 -27.50 -9.98
CA ALA A 125 11.23 -27.51 -11.42
C ALA A 125 10.54 -28.73 -12.04
N ALA A 126 9.79 -28.49 -13.10
CA ALA A 126 9.18 -29.53 -13.93
C ALA A 126 9.65 -29.37 -15.38
N ALA A 127 9.49 -30.41 -16.19
CA ALA A 127 9.69 -30.28 -17.64
C ALA A 127 8.63 -29.33 -18.19
N HIS A 128 9.06 -28.36 -19.01
CA HIS A 128 8.14 -27.48 -19.70
C HIS A 128 7.60 -28.16 -20.95
N GLU A 129 6.34 -27.90 -21.26
CA GLU A 129 5.70 -28.37 -22.48
C GLU A 129 5.69 -27.26 -23.53
N THR A 130 5.66 -27.63 -24.80
CA THR A 130 5.41 -26.68 -25.88
C THR A 130 4.04 -26.96 -26.47
N VAL A 131 3.11 -26.01 -26.32
CA VAL A 131 1.75 -26.11 -26.83
C VAL A 131 1.53 -24.96 -27.81
N ASP A 132 1.15 -25.28 -29.05
CA ASP A 132 0.96 -24.30 -30.14
C ASP A 132 2.19 -23.40 -30.38
N GLY A 133 3.40 -23.95 -30.20
CA GLY A 133 4.65 -23.21 -30.37
C GLY A 133 4.99 -22.25 -29.22
N LYS A 134 4.24 -22.30 -28.10
CA LYS A 134 4.52 -21.54 -26.88
C LYS A 134 4.92 -22.46 -25.74
N GLU A 135 5.96 -22.08 -25.00
CA GLU A 135 6.38 -22.77 -23.79
C GLU A 135 5.30 -22.61 -22.71
N ARG A 136 4.95 -23.70 -22.04
CA ARG A 136 4.05 -23.74 -20.88
C ARG A 136 4.79 -24.26 -19.67
N CYS A 137 4.81 -23.44 -18.63
CA CYS A 137 5.47 -23.77 -17.39
C CYS A 137 4.59 -24.72 -16.55
N ALA A 138 5.15 -25.86 -16.17
CA ALA A 138 4.55 -26.80 -15.23
C ALA A 138 5.22 -26.78 -13.85
N CYS A 139 6.19 -25.86 -13.63
CA CYS A 139 6.88 -25.73 -12.36
C CYS A 139 5.91 -25.36 -11.24
N ARG A 140 6.26 -25.77 -10.03
CA ARG A 140 5.51 -25.44 -8.81
C ARG A 140 6.37 -24.60 -7.88
N PHE A 141 5.73 -23.69 -7.17
CA PHE A 141 6.42 -22.70 -6.35
C PHE A 141 5.92 -22.82 -4.92
N MET A 142 6.82 -23.19 -4.01
CA MET A 142 6.50 -23.19 -2.59
C MET A 142 6.63 -21.76 -2.08
N VAL A 143 5.52 -21.17 -1.67
CA VAL A 143 5.47 -19.81 -1.13
C VAL A 143 5.05 -19.83 0.33
N ARG A 144 5.55 -18.86 1.10
CA ARG A 144 5.07 -18.57 2.45
C ARG A 144 4.38 -17.22 2.44
N TRP A 145 3.09 -17.22 2.77
CA TRP A 145 2.27 -16.00 2.80
C TRP A 145 2.83 -15.03 3.84
N SER A 146 3.09 -13.80 3.41
CA SER A 146 3.54 -12.72 4.30
C SER A 146 2.34 -12.01 4.91
N GLU A 147 1.26 -11.88 4.14
CA GLU A 147 0.09 -11.08 4.46
C GLU A 147 -1.20 -11.81 4.08
N GLY A 148 -2.34 -11.25 4.49
CA GLY A 148 -3.65 -11.76 4.14
C GLY A 148 -4.12 -12.92 5.01
N PRO A 149 -5.25 -13.57 4.66
CA PRO A 149 -5.92 -14.56 5.49
C PRO A 149 -5.10 -15.85 5.72
N ARG A 150 -4.06 -16.06 4.91
CA ARG A 150 -3.18 -17.23 4.97
C ARG A 150 -1.79 -16.91 5.53
N ALA A 151 -1.58 -15.70 6.07
CA ALA A 151 -0.28 -15.25 6.57
C ALA A 151 0.41 -16.29 7.48
N GLY A 152 1.70 -16.51 7.26
CA GLY A 152 2.52 -17.49 7.96
C GLY A 152 2.41 -18.93 7.44
N SER A 153 1.34 -19.27 6.72
CA SER A 153 1.20 -20.61 6.12
C SER A 153 2.00 -20.77 4.83
N ARG A 154 2.19 -22.03 4.41
CA ARG A 154 2.84 -22.41 3.16
C ARG A 154 1.83 -22.93 2.15
N GLU A 155 2.10 -22.68 0.88
CA GLU A 155 1.31 -23.22 -0.22
C GLU A 155 2.18 -23.48 -1.43
N GLU A 156 1.83 -24.54 -2.15
CA GLU A 156 2.36 -24.78 -3.49
C GLU A 156 1.41 -24.16 -4.53
N VAL A 157 1.94 -23.25 -5.36
CA VAL A 157 1.16 -22.57 -6.40
C VAL A 157 1.76 -22.80 -7.79
N GLY A 158 0.96 -22.62 -8.84
CA GLY A 158 1.42 -22.62 -10.23
C GLY A 158 1.84 -21.23 -10.71
N VAL A 159 2.46 -21.19 -11.89
CA VAL A 159 2.96 -19.96 -12.55
C VAL A 159 1.84 -18.93 -12.75
N GLU A 160 0.63 -19.39 -13.08
CA GLU A 160 -0.55 -18.59 -13.41
C GLU A 160 -1.07 -17.76 -12.23
N ARG A 161 -0.64 -18.09 -11.02
CA ARG A 161 -1.05 -17.41 -9.78
C ARG A 161 -0.04 -16.36 -9.30
N ILE A 162 1.11 -16.25 -9.96
CA ILE A 162 2.24 -15.44 -9.51
C ILE A 162 2.38 -14.18 -10.35
N CYS A 163 2.48 -13.04 -9.67
CA CYS A 163 2.99 -11.80 -10.22
C CYS A 163 4.30 -11.42 -9.50
N CYS A 164 5.30 -11.02 -10.26
CA CYS A 164 6.58 -10.51 -9.75
C CYS A 164 6.42 -9.08 -9.26
N VAL A 165 6.78 -8.83 -8.00
CA VAL A 165 6.80 -7.49 -7.43
C VAL A 165 8.02 -6.75 -7.94
N GLN A 166 7.82 -5.54 -8.47
CA GLN A 166 8.91 -4.70 -8.94
C GLN A 166 9.59 -3.97 -7.78
N SER A 167 10.93 -3.99 -7.74
CA SER A 167 11.71 -3.26 -6.72
C SER A 167 11.87 -1.78 -7.02
N SER A 168 11.41 -1.30 -8.17
CA SER A 168 11.49 0.11 -8.53
C SER A 168 10.59 0.96 -7.63
N PRO A 169 11.06 2.11 -7.16
CA PRO A 169 10.23 3.02 -6.38
C PRO A 169 9.07 3.55 -7.25
N VAL A 170 7.93 3.83 -6.60
CA VAL A 170 6.81 4.52 -7.25
C VAL A 170 7.25 5.92 -7.68
N GLN A 171 6.94 6.28 -8.93
CA GLN A 171 7.28 7.58 -9.54
C GLN A 171 6.04 8.42 -9.88
N ASP A 172 4.89 8.10 -9.30
CA ASP A 172 3.66 8.87 -9.53
C ASP A 172 3.80 10.29 -8.96
N PRO A 173 3.72 11.35 -9.80
CA PRO A 173 4.01 12.71 -9.37
C PRO A 173 2.97 13.24 -8.37
N GLU A 174 1.69 12.90 -8.52
CA GLU A 174 0.63 13.38 -7.62
C GLU A 174 0.78 12.76 -6.22
N LEU A 175 1.11 11.46 -6.15
CA LEU A 175 1.40 10.81 -4.88
C LEU A 175 2.65 11.40 -4.21
N LEU A 176 3.72 11.60 -4.97
CA LEU A 176 4.98 12.11 -4.43
C LEU A 176 4.82 13.53 -3.90
N GLU A 177 4.17 14.41 -4.66
CA GLU A 177 3.89 15.78 -4.22
C GLU A 177 3.05 15.82 -2.95
N PHE A 178 2.01 14.97 -2.87
CA PHE A 178 1.17 14.86 -1.68
C PHE A 178 1.98 14.44 -0.44
N LEU A 179 2.75 13.33 -0.54
CA LEU A 179 3.52 12.79 0.59
C LEU A 179 4.60 13.78 1.08
N ASP A 180 5.26 14.49 0.16
CA ASP A 180 6.22 15.53 0.49
C ASP A 180 5.53 16.72 1.20
N GLY A 181 4.33 17.09 0.74
CA GLY A 181 3.49 18.10 1.40
C GLY A 181 3.15 17.75 2.85
N VAL A 182 2.69 16.51 3.09
CA VAL A 182 2.40 16.01 4.45
C VAL A 182 3.64 16.02 5.33
N THR A 183 4.79 15.59 4.78
CA THR A 183 6.06 15.57 5.54
C THR A 183 6.51 16.97 5.96
N LYS A 184 6.31 17.98 5.11
CA LYS A 184 6.60 19.39 5.46
C LYS A 184 5.66 19.90 6.54
N LEU A 185 4.36 19.61 6.43
CA LEU A 185 3.36 19.99 7.43
C LEU A 185 3.69 19.39 8.81
N LEU A 186 4.09 18.11 8.85
CA LEU A 186 4.54 17.45 10.08
C LEU A 186 5.72 18.17 10.76
N GLY A 187 6.69 18.63 9.97
CA GLY A 187 7.81 19.42 10.48
C GLY A 187 7.33 20.70 11.17
N ASN A 188 6.45 21.44 10.50
CA ASN A 188 5.91 22.71 11.00
C ASN A 188 5.07 22.52 12.28
N VAL A 189 4.21 21.50 12.34
CA VAL A 189 3.39 21.19 13.52
C VAL A 189 4.27 20.88 14.74
N ASN A 190 5.34 20.11 14.54
CA ASN A 190 6.29 19.81 15.61
C ASN A 190 7.02 21.07 16.11
N GLU A 191 7.45 21.95 15.20
CA GLU A 191 8.09 23.22 15.56
C GLU A 191 7.15 24.14 16.34
N GLU A 192 5.90 24.27 15.92
CA GLU A 192 4.89 25.08 16.60
C GLU A 192 4.56 24.53 17.99
N MET A 193 4.45 23.21 18.14
CA MET A 193 4.22 22.57 19.44
C MET A 193 5.38 22.80 20.40
N VAL A 194 6.63 22.66 19.94
CA VAL A 194 7.84 22.95 20.74
C VAL A 194 7.88 24.43 21.13
N ALA A 195 7.55 25.35 20.22
CA ALA A 195 7.52 26.78 20.52
C ALA A 195 6.45 27.15 21.56
N GLN A 196 5.29 26.47 21.54
CA GLN A 196 4.24 26.65 22.55
C GLN A 196 4.65 26.10 23.92
N GLU A 197 5.35 24.96 23.96
CA GLU A 197 5.85 24.37 25.20
C GLU A 197 6.92 25.27 25.86
N ILE A 198 7.85 25.83 25.09
CA ILE A 198 8.85 26.80 25.57
C ILE A 198 8.19 28.06 26.16
N ARG A 199 7.10 28.54 25.53
CA ARG A 199 6.34 29.71 26.03
C ARG A 199 5.50 29.41 27.28
N ALA A 200 5.20 28.14 27.55
CA ALA A 200 4.42 27.70 28.70
C ALA A 200 5.26 27.48 29.98
N VAL A 201 6.60 27.55 29.91
CA VAL A 201 7.47 27.54 31.09
C VAL A 201 7.40 28.91 31.77
N PRO A 202 6.91 29.05 33.02
CA PRO A 202 6.89 30.34 33.68
C PRO A 202 8.33 30.77 33.96
N ALA A 203 8.64 32.02 33.63
CA ALA A 203 9.88 32.68 34.02
C ALA A 203 9.99 32.71 35.56
N ALA A 204 10.77 31.80 36.14
CA ALA A 204 11.18 31.90 37.52
C ALA A 204 12.41 32.81 37.60
N GLU A 205 12.18 34.12 37.74
CA GLU A 205 13.21 35.07 38.15
C GLU A 205 13.18 35.31 39.67
N GLY A 206 14.30 35.00 40.33
CA GLY A 206 14.94 35.85 41.35
C GLY A 206 14.39 35.87 42.79
N GLY A 207 15.06 35.16 43.71
CA GLY A 207 14.98 35.42 45.15
C GLY A 207 15.89 34.52 46.02
N VAL A 208 16.94 35.10 46.60
CA VAL A 208 17.99 34.48 47.45
C VAL A 208 17.42 33.92 48.79
N PRO A 209 17.95 32.81 49.36
CA PRO A 209 17.41 32.22 50.58
C PRO A 209 18.09 32.73 51.86
N ALA A 210 17.34 32.84 52.96
CA ALA A 210 17.91 32.97 54.30
C ALA A 210 17.08 32.23 55.37
N ASN A 211 17.77 31.33 56.09
CA ASN A 211 17.49 30.75 57.41
C ASN A 211 16.55 29.52 57.55
N ALA A 212 17.14 28.40 58.00
CA ALA A 212 16.55 27.18 58.57
C ALA A 212 16.79 27.14 60.11
N PRO A 213 16.13 26.34 60.99
CA PRO A 213 16.23 24.84 61.05
C PRO A 213 15.01 24.13 61.77
N PRO A 214 15.11 22.90 62.35
CA PRO A 214 15.46 21.57 61.84
C PRO A 214 14.31 20.53 62.01
N GLY A 215 14.30 19.41 61.28
CA GLY A 215 13.37 18.32 61.60
C GLY A 215 13.34 17.14 60.62
N PHE A 216 14.07 16.09 60.97
CA PHE A 216 14.18 14.80 60.29
C PHE A 216 12.85 13.99 60.24
N HIS A 217 12.65 13.31 59.10
CA HIS A 217 11.95 12.01 58.89
C HIS A 217 10.40 11.97 58.90
N ARG A 218 9.70 11.10 58.15
CA ARG A 218 10.03 9.75 57.65
C ARG A 218 9.09 9.34 56.49
N LYS A 219 9.57 8.38 55.68
CA LYS A 219 8.85 7.60 54.65
C LYS A 219 7.51 7.01 55.15
N PHE A 220 6.56 6.84 54.23
CA PHE A 220 5.72 5.64 53.92
C PHE A 220 4.42 6.12 53.24
N GLY A 221 3.88 5.46 52.21
CA GLY A 221 4.28 4.17 51.66
C GLY A 221 3.49 3.75 50.42
N SER A 222 3.94 2.66 49.82
CA SER A 222 3.08 1.65 49.18
C SER A 222 2.29 0.94 50.30
N THR A 223 1.03 0.55 50.14
CA THR A 223 0.46 -0.50 49.26
C THR A 223 -1.08 -0.35 49.38
N LYS A 224 -1.90 -0.63 48.37
CA LYS A 224 -2.08 -1.87 47.60
C LYS A 224 -2.35 -1.58 46.14
#